data_AF-A0AAU8WX41-F1
#
_entry.id   AF-A0AAU8WX41-F1
#
_cell.length_a   1.000
_cell.length_b   1.000
_cell.length_c   1.000
_cell.angle_alpha   90.00
_cell.angle_beta   90.00
_cell.angle_gamma   90.00
#
_symmetry.space_group_name_H-M   'P 1'
#
loop_
_entity.id
_entity.type
_entity.pdbx_description
1 polymer ?
#
loop_
_entity_poly.entity_id
_entity_poly.type
_entity_poly.pdbx_seq_one_letter_code
_entity_poly.pdbx_strand_id
1 'polypeptide(L)' 'MVTKTDLQEWVLTALADRGGRARIVSVAEWIWTHKEQELKGAGELFFTWQYDMRWAATELRKSKQIKDKDLTPKGIWELA' A
#
# COMPACT_ATOMS: atom_id res chain seq x y z
N MET A 1 -2.09 -7.85 -15.79
CA MET A 1 -1.10 -8.48 -14.89
C MET A 1 -0.84 -7.48 -13.79
N VAL A 2 -0.88 -7.87 -12.52
CA VAL A 2 -0.61 -6.95 -11.40
C VAL A 2 0.86 -6.54 -11.42
N THR A 3 1.10 -5.26 -11.23
CA THR A 3 2.40 -4.61 -11.23
C THR A 3 2.62 -3.87 -9.91
N LYS A 4 3.83 -3.37 -9.70
CA LYS A 4 4.15 -2.54 -8.52
C LYS A 4 3.41 -1.20 -8.52
N THR A 5 2.98 -0.72 -9.68
CA THR A 5 2.18 0.50 -9.80
C THR A 5 0.76 0.28 -9.27
N ASP A 6 0.17 -0.89 -9.52
CA ASP A 6 -1.13 -1.25 -8.96
C ASP A 6 -1.09 -1.25 -7.42
N LEU A 7 0.02 -1.72 -6.83
CA LEU A 7 0.22 -1.65 -5.38
C LEU A 7 0.29 -0.21 -4.84
N GLN A 8 0.76 0.77 -5.63
CA GLN A 8 0.71 2.18 -5.22
C GLN A 8 -0.73 2.67 -5.16
N GLU A 9 -1.53 2.39 -6.20
CA GLU A 9 -2.95 2.75 -6.23
C GLU A 9 -3.70 2.09 -5.08
N TRP A 10 -3.49 0.79 -4.84
CA TRP A 10 -4.20 0.09 -3.78
C TRP A 10 -3.84 0.59 -2.37
N VAL A 11 -2.60 1.04 -2.15
CA VAL A 11 -2.21 1.69 -0.89
C VAL A 11 -2.96 3.01 -0.70
N LEU A 12 -3.09 3.83 -1.75
CA LEU A 12 -3.83 5.09 -1.68
C LEU A 12 -5.32 4.84 -1.41
N THR A 13 -5.93 3.89 -2.13
CA THR A 13 -7.34 3.52 -1.94
C THR A 13 -7.58 3.00 -0.52
N ALA A 14 -6.73 2.10 -0.02
CA ALA A 14 -6.82 1.59 1.35
C ALA A 14 -6.69 2.68 2.42
N LEU A 15 -5.87 3.71 2.16
CA LEU A 15 -5.75 4.86 3.07
C LEU A 15 -6.99 5.75 2.99
N ALA A 16 -7.48 6.05 1.78
CA ALA A 16 -8.68 6.86 1.56
C ALA A 16 -9.91 6.24 2.25
N ASP A 17 -10.13 4.93 2.07
CA ASP A 17 -11.22 4.18 2.70
C ASP A 17 -11.16 4.21 4.23
N ARG A 18 -9.97 4.43 4.80
CA ARG A 18 -9.72 4.49 6.25
C ARG A 18 -9.60 5.93 6.78
N GLY A 19 -10.10 6.92 6.03
CA GLY A 19 -10.11 8.32 6.45
C GLY A 19 -8.75 9.01 6.29
N GLY A 20 -7.92 8.54 5.36
CA GLY A 20 -6.61 9.09 5.02
C GLY A 20 -5.48 8.62 5.93
N ARG A 21 -5.72 7.76 6.92
CA ARG A 21 -4.69 7.28 7.86
C ARG A 21 -4.90 5.83 8.27
N ALA A 22 -3.88 4.99 8.13
CA ALA A 22 -3.97 3.59 8.55
C ALA A 22 -2.63 3.01 9.00
N ARG A 23 -2.69 1.92 9.78
CA ARG A 23 -1.51 1.10 10.07
C ARG A 23 -1.12 0.29 8.84
N ILE A 24 0.18 0.01 8.69
CA ILE A 24 0.70 -0.80 7.57
C ILE A 24 -0.04 -2.14 7.45
N VAL A 25 -0.27 -2.82 8.58
CA VAL A 25 -0.99 -4.11 8.61
C VAL A 25 -2.44 -3.96 8.16
N SER A 26 -3.11 -2.87 8.52
CA SER A 26 -4.48 -2.59 8.10
C SER A 26 -4.59 -2.30 6.61
N VAL A 27 -3.55 -1.72 6.00
CA VAL A 27 -3.46 -1.56 4.54
C VAL A 27 -3.24 -2.91 3.87
N ALA A 28 -2.33 -3.74 4.39
CA ALA A 28 -2.09 -5.09 3.87
C ALA A 28 -3.36 -5.96 3.93
N GLU A 29 -4.08 -5.92 5.05
CA GLU A 29 -5.37 -6.61 5.23
C GLU A 29 -6.42 -6.13 4.23
N TRP A 30 -6.52 -4.81 4.01
CA TRP A 30 -7.43 -4.25 3.01
C TRP A 30 -7.08 -4.76 1.61
N ILE A 31 -5.80 -4.74 1.22
CA ILE A 31 -5.35 -5.24 -0.08
C ILE A 31 -5.68 -6.72 -0.22
N TRP A 32 -5.37 -7.54 0.79
CA TRP A 32 -5.68 -8.97 0.74
C TRP A 32 -7.18 -9.22 0.56
N THR A 33 -8.01 -8.57 1.36
CA THR A 33 -9.47 -8.78 1.34
C THR A 33 -10.16 -8.29 0.07
N HIS A 34 -9.61 -7.27 -0.61
CA HIS A 34 -10.24 -6.65 -1.78
C HIS A 34 -9.60 -7.06 -3.12
N LYS A 35 -8.34 -7.49 -3.10
CA LYS A 35 -7.51 -7.75 -4.30
C LYS A 35 -6.91 -9.15 -4.32
N GLU A 36 -7.49 -10.09 -3.57
CA GLU A 36 -7.01 -11.47 -3.47
C GLU A 36 -6.88 -12.14 -4.84
N GLN A 37 -7.90 -12.00 -5.70
CA GLN A 37 -7.94 -12.68 -6.99
C GLN A 37 -6.86 -12.12 -7.92
N GLU A 38 -6.72 -10.79 -7.96
CA GLU A 38 -5.68 -10.11 -8.73
C GLU A 38 -4.28 -10.50 -8.23
N LEU A 39 -4.08 -10.55 -6.90
CA LEU A 39 -2.82 -10.97 -6.29
C LEU A 39 -2.48 -12.42 -6.65
N LYS A 40 -3.43 -13.36 -6.53
CA LYS A 40 -3.21 -14.77 -6.89
C LYS A 40 -2.81 -14.93 -8.37
N GLY A 41 -3.28 -14.04 -9.24
CA GLY A 41 -2.90 -13.99 -10.66
C GLY A 41 -1.59 -13.22 -10.96
N ALA A 42 -0.88 -12.72 -9.95
CA ALA A 42 0.26 -11.82 -10.13
C ALA A 42 1.61 -12.54 -10.39
N GLY A 43 1.64 -13.87 -10.40
CA GLY A 43 2.88 -14.63 -10.60
C GLY A 43 3.84 -14.48 -9.41
N GLU A 44 5.11 -14.18 -9.65
CA GLU A 44 6.12 -14.01 -8.58
C GLU A 44 5.76 -12.91 -7.58
N LEU A 45 5.10 -11.85 -8.05
CA LEU A 45 4.64 -10.75 -7.19
C LEU A 45 3.67 -11.24 -6.11
N PHE A 46 2.94 -12.33 -6.32
CA PHE A 46 2.09 -12.93 -5.29
C PHE A 46 2.87 -13.35 -4.04
N PHE A 47 4.14 -13.71 -4.17
CA PHE A 47 4.97 -14.13 -3.05
C PHE A 47 5.71 -12.96 -2.39
N THR A 48 5.81 -11.82 -3.08
CA THR A 48 6.57 -10.64 -2.61
C THR A 48 5.72 -9.39 -2.38
N TRP A 49 4.40 -9.43 -2.64
CA TRP A 49 3.55 -8.23 -2.68
C TRP A 49 3.59 -7.40 -1.41
N GLN A 50 3.78 -7.99 -0.22
CA GLN A 50 3.90 -7.22 1.03
C GLN A 50 5.19 -6.40 1.09
N TYR A 51 6.28 -6.94 0.56
CA TYR A 51 7.52 -6.20 0.40
C TYR A 51 7.34 -5.10 -0.66
N ASP A 52 6.76 -5.45 -1.80
CA ASP A 52 6.51 -4.50 -2.88
C ASP A 52 5.49 -3.41 -2.49
N MET A 53 4.55 -3.69 -1.60
CA MET A 53 3.61 -2.71 -1.01
C MET A 53 4.36 -1.70 -0.13
N ARG A 54 5.37 -2.14 0.63
CA ARG A 54 6.21 -1.23 1.42
C ARG A 54 7.10 -0.37 0.53
N TRP A 55 7.58 -0.94 -0.58
CA TRP A 55 8.25 -0.17 -1.62
C TRP A 55 7.29 0.85 -2.25
N ALA A 56 6.05 0.47 -2.57
CA ALA A 56 5.03 1.35 -3.11
C ALA A 56 4.77 2.55 -2.20
N ALA A 57 4.63 2.34 -0.89
CA ALA A 57 4.49 3.44 0.07
C ALA A 57 5.74 4.36 0.12
N THR A 58 6.94 3.83 -0.16
CA THR A 58 8.17 4.64 -0.25
C THR A 58 8.15 5.52 -1.49
N GLU A 59 7.70 5.02 -2.63
CA GLU A 59 7.53 5.83 -3.85
C GLU A 59 6.42 6.87 -3.69
N LEU A 60 5.31 6.52 -3.03
CA LEU A 60 4.22 7.45 -2.75
C LEU A 60 4.66 8.64 -1.88
N ARG A 61 5.58 8.42 -0.93
CA ARG A 61 6.23 9.51 -0.17
C ARG A 61 7.06 10.43 -1.06
N LYS A 62 7.88 9.86 -1.95
CA LYS A 62 8.67 10.67 -2.90
C LYS A 62 7.76 11.52 -3.79
N SER A 63 6.61 10.99 -4.18
CA SER A 63 5.59 11.71 -4.95
C SER A 63 4.69 12.65 -4.12
N LYS A 64 4.93 12.77 -2.81
CA LYS A 64 4.16 13.59 -1.86
C LYS A 64 2.67 13.24 -1.79
N GLN A 65 2.29 11.99 -2.04
CA GLN A 65 0.91 11.50 -1.87
C GLN A 65 0.66 10.91 -0.48
N ILE A 66 1.73 10.43 0.18
CA ILE A 66 1.73 9.97 1.57
C ILE A 66 2.75 10.81 2.34
N LYS A 67 2.44 11.17 3.59
CA LYS A 67 3.33 11.89 4.48
C LYS A 67 4.63 11.14 4.72
N ASP A 68 5.71 11.91 4.88
CA ASP A 68 7.02 11.36 5.18
C ASP A 68 7.01 10.58 6.50
N LYS A 69 7.90 9.58 6.57
CA LYS A 69 8.01 8.68 7.73
C LYS A 69 8.23 9.44 9.05
N ASP A 70 8.88 10.61 8.99
CA ASP A 70 9.25 11.42 10.15
C ASP A 70 8.08 12.30 10.64
N LEU A 71 7.05 12.48 9.80
CA LEU A 71 5.82 13.21 10.12
C LEU A 71 4.71 12.30 10.68
N THR A 72 4.92 10.98 10.60
CA THR A 72 3.92 9.97 10.99
C THR A 72 4.47 9.05 12.08
N PRO A 73 3.65 8.56 13.03
CA PRO A 73 4.10 7.56 13.98
C PRO A 73 4.58 6.28 13.30
N LYS A 74 5.52 5.58 13.94
CA LYS A 74 6.07 4.32 13.41
C LYS A 74 4.96 3.32 13.10
N GLY A 75 4.96 2.79 11.87
CA GLY A 75 3.98 1.81 11.43
C GLY A 75 2.64 2.39 10.97
N ILE A 76 2.54 3.71 10.83
CA ILE A 76 1.37 4.40 10.28
C ILE A 76 1.74 5.02 8.94
N TRP A 77 0.82 4.94 7.97
CA TRP A 77 0.82 5.71 6.74
C TRP A 77 -0.36 6.67 6.76
N GLU A 78 -0.16 7.86 6.18
CA GLU A 78 -1.15 8.93 6.15
C GLU A 78 -1.04 9.67 4.83
N LEU A 79 -2.18 9.98 4.19
CA LEU A 79 -2.21 10.81 2.99
C LEU A 79 -1.67 12.21 3.29
N ALA A 80 -0.99 12.81 2.30
CA ALA A 80 -0.39 14.13 2.42
C ALA A 80 -1.43 15.24 2.56
#